data_AF-A0A9Q0D8U8-F1
#
_entry.id   AF-A0A9Q0D8U8-F1
#
_cell.length_a   1.000
_cell.length_b   1.000
_cell.length_c   1.000
_cell.angle_alpha   90.00
_cell.angle_beta   90.00
_cell.angle_gamma   90.00
#
_symmetry.space_group_name_H-M   'P 1'
#
loop_
_entity.id
_entity.type
_entity.pdbx_description
1 polymer ?
#
loop_
_entity_poly.entity_id
_entity_poly.type
_entity_poly.pdbx_seq_one_letter_code
_entity_poly.pdbx_strand_id
1 'polypeptide(L)'
;MTDDRGSRERARSKENAPAVKRPSTPTPPPAQTITKPTLTEEQVEKQSTAIVEEYVHINDMKEALLCVQEMSSSQLLFVFVRSGLEATLERSAVARERMGLLLHQLVLTSTLPTQQYYKGLQEIMEVAKDMSIDVPHIWQYLAEQIAPMLHEGGIPMGPLFREITKPLVPQGQASVLLVQILLNLCQAMSHKKNVEFTLGQESETGQGGKMALSPAELSQHLGRLLKDKADKQRILDWVEANLDEQQMSSNAFVRALMTCVCQSAIVYDNPHKVEAKQIGGLATVLQKYLNTEQKELQALYALQALMVELEQPANLLRMFFDALYDEDVIKEEAFEKWGSSKDPAEQQGKGVALKSVTTFFTWLREADIESDNS
;
A
#
# COMPACT_ATOMS: atom_id res chain seq x y z
N MET A 1 54.90 -88.27 -6.96
CA MET A 1 56.23 -88.84 -6.68
C MET A 1 57.24 -87.80 -7.10
N THR A 2 58.16 -87.45 -6.19
CA THR A 2 59.37 -86.61 -6.31
C THR A 2 59.16 -85.12 -6.62
N ASP A 3 59.18 -84.23 -5.62
CA ASP A 3 60.35 -83.68 -4.87
C ASP A 3 60.98 -82.49 -5.62
N ASP A 4 61.57 -81.47 -5.02
CA ASP A 4 61.58 -80.79 -3.71
C ASP A 4 62.61 -79.64 -3.89
N ARG A 5 62.61 -78.66 -2.99
CA ARG A 5 63.73 -77.76 -2.63
C ARG A 5 64.24 -76.71 -3.64
N GLY A 6 63.89 -75.45 -3.35
CA GLY A 6 64.60 -74.71 -2.29
C GLY A 6 65.84 -73.88 -2.67
N SER A 7 65.67 -72.56 -2.46
CA SER A 7 66.55 -71.67 -1.67
C SER A 7 67.60 -70.77 -2.36
N ARG A 8 67.46 -69.48 -2.01
CA ARG A 8 68.48 -68.51 -1.58
C ARG A 8 69.16 -67.53 -2.57
N GLU A 9 68.75 -66.27 -2.35
CA GLU A 9 69.55 -65.06 -2.04
C GLU A 9 70.49 -64.41 -3.09
N ARG A 10 70.14 -63.15 -3.37
CA ARG A 10 71.00 -61.94 -3.51
C ARG A 10 72.12 -61.95 -4.54
N ALA A 11 71.95 -61.17 -5.60
CA ALA A 11 72.91 -60.11 -5.95
C ALA A 11 72.26 -59.03 -6.84
N ARG A 12 72.54 -57.79 -6.46
CA ARG A 12 72.09 -56.52 -7.02
C ARG A 12 72.92 -56.16 -8.25
N SER A 13 72.30 -55.54 -9.25
CA SER A 13 72.76 -54.38 -10.04
C SER A 13 72.72 -54.55 -11.56
N LYS A 14 72.33 -53.43 -12.21
CA LYS A 14 72.45 -53.07 -13.64
C LYS A 14 71.33 -53.61 -14.53
N GLU A 15 70.75 -52.89 -15.48
CA GLU A 15 70.79 -51.49 -15.94
C GLU A 15 69.72 -51.48 -17.03
N ASN A 16 68.59 -50.80 -16.81
CA ASN A 16 67.47 -50.81 -17.75
C ASN A 16 67.77 -49.91 -18.95
N ALA A 17 67.90 -50.48 -20.14
CA ALA A 17 67.90 -49.78 -21.42
C ALA A 17 66.47 -49.49 -21.92
N PRO A 18 66.24 -48.45 -22.74
CA PRO A 18 64.97 -47.74 -22.80
C PRO A 18 64.07 -48.17 -23.97
N ALA A 19 62.75 -48.19 -23.74
CA ALA A 19 61.74 -48.28 -24.79
C ALA A 19 60.91 -46.98 -24.84
N VAL A 20 61.19 -46.19 -25.89
CA VAL A 20 60.32 -45.26 -26.65
C VAL A 20 59.21 -44.52 -25.88
N LYS A 21 59.48 -43.25 -25.53
CA LYS A 21 58.44 -42.27 -25.13
C LYS A 21 58.09 -41.35 -26.32
N ARG A 22 56.79 -41.33 -26.63
CA ARG A 22 56.10 -40.35 -27.50
C ARG A 22 56.16 -38.95 -26.83
N PRO A 23 56.30 -37.82 -27.56
CA PRO A 23 56.46 -36.50 -26.94
C PRO A 23 55.16 -36.05 -26.28
N SER A 24 55.20 -35.82 -24.97
CA SER A 24 54.14 -35.17 -24.18
C SER A 24 54.31 -33.65 -24.25
N THR A 25 53.30 -32.97 -24.78
CA THR A 25 53.11 -31.53 -24.65
C THR A 25 53.03 -31.12 -23.17
N PRO A 26 53.49 -29.91 -22.78
CA PRO A 26 53.43 -29.47 -21.39
C PRO A 26 51.98 -29.19 -20.97
N THR A 27 51.53 -29.86 -19.92
CA THR A 27 50.28 -29.56 -19.22
C THR A 27 50.42 -28.19 -18.52
N PRO A 28 49.47 -27.25 -18.67
CA PRO A 28 49.43 -26.06 -17.83
C PRO A 28 49.15 -26.46 -16.38
N PRO A 29 49.64 -25.69 -15.38
CA PRO A 29 49.30 -25.93 -13.98
C PRO A 29 47.78 -25.81 -13.78
N PRO A 30 47.18 -26.55 -12.82
CA PRO A 30 45.75 -26.44 -12.56
C PRO A 30 45.47 -24.98 -12.15
N ALA A 31 44.73 -24.28 -13.01
CA ALA A 31 44.12 -23.02 -12.63
C ALA A 31 43.27 -23.30 -11.39
N GLN A 32 43.71 -22.78 -10.25
CA GLN A 32 42.84 -22.62 -9.11
C GLN A 32 41.78 -21.60 -9.54
N THR A 33 40.70 -22.09 -10.12
CA THR A 33 39.45 -21.37 -10.15
C THR A 33 39.07 -21.18 -8.69
N ILE A 34 39.35 -19.99 -8.16
CA ILE A 34 38.69 -19.51 -6.94
C ILE A 34 37.22 -19.40 -7.33
N THR A 35 36.50 -20.50 -7.23
CA THR A 35 35.04 -20.52 -7.22
C THR A 35 34.65 -19.76 -5.96
N LYS A 36 34.13 -18.54 -6.15
CA LYS A 36 33.40 -17.78 -5.13
C LYS A 36 32.52 -18.79 -4.35
N PRO A 37 32.53 -18.80 -3.01
CA PRO A 37 31.75 -19.78 -2.27
C PRO A 37 30.28 -19.60 -2.65
N THR A 38 29.73 -20.57 -3.37
CA THR A 38 28.28 -20.63 -3.65
C THR A 38 27.61 -20.80 -2.30
N LEU A 39 26.92 -19.76 -1.81
CA LEU A 39 26.17 -19.83 -0.56
C LEU A 39 25.18 -20.99 -0.65
N THR A 40 25.08 -21.80 0.41
CA THR A 40 24.07 -22.86 0.48
C THR A 40 22.69 -22.27 0.78
N GLU A 41 21.63 -22.99 0.45
CA GLU A 41 20.25 -22.55 0.75
C GLU A 41 20.05 -22.22 2.23
N GLU A 42 20.58 -23.06 3.14
CA GLU A 42 20.52 -22.85 4.59
C GLU A 42 21.24 -21.55 5.03
N GLN A 43 22.36 -21.21 4.39
CA GLN A 43 23.08 -19.96 4.69
C GLN A 43 22.28 -18.75 4.24
N VAL A 44 21.69 -18.82 3.04
CA VAL A 44 20.83 -17.77 2.50
C VAL A 44 19.59 -17.60 3.38
N GLU A 45 18.97 -18.68 3.82
CA GLU A 45 17.83 -18.65 4.74
C GLU A 45 18.17 -17.94 6.05
N LYS A 46 19.27 -18.32 6.71
CA LYS A 46 19.69 -17.67 7.95
C LYS A 46 19.98 -16.18 7.77
N GLN A 47 20.63 -15.81 6.67
CA GLN A 47 20.88 -14.40 6.34
C GLN A 47 19.58 -13.66 6.03
N SER A 48 18.66 -14.29 5.30
CA SER A 48 17.36 -13.72 4.93
C SER A 48 16.54 -13.40 6.17
N THR A 49 16.46 -14.34 7.12
CA THR A 49 15.74 -14.12 8.38
C THR A 49 16.33 -12.96 9.17
N ALA A 50 17.66 -12.86 9.27
CA ALA A 50 18.31 -11.75 9.97
C ALA A 50 18.00 -10.39 9.32
N ILE A 51 18.12 -10.28 7.99
CA ILE A 51 17.81 -9.04 7.25
C ILE A 51 16.35 -8.65 7.44
N VAL A 52 15.43 -9.61 7.32
CA VAL A 52 13.99 -9.37 7.46
C VAL A 52 13.65 -8.95 8.89
N GLU A 53 14.24 -9.58 9.91
CA GLU A 53 14.02 -9.20 11.31
C GLU A 53 14.50 -7.77 11.61
N GLU A 54 15.69 -7.41 11.13
CA GLU A 54 16.24 -6.08 11.30
C GLU A 54 15.40 -5.03 10.59
N TYR A 55 15.02 -5.29 9.33
CA TYR A 55 14.15 -4.40 8.57
C TYR A 55 12.78 -4.23 9.22
N VAL A 56 12.16 -5.32 9.68
CA VAL A 56 10.86 -5.24 10.36
C VAL A 56 10.97 -4.46 11.68
N HIS A 57 12.13 -4.46 12.35
CA HIS A 57 12.32 -3.69 13.59
C HIS A 57 12.64 -2.21 13.33
N ILE A 58 13.60 -1.92 12.46
CA ILE A 58 14.18 -0.57 12.25
C ILE A 58 13.44 0.20 11.17
N ASN A 59 12.80 -0.49 10.22
CA ASN A 59 12.11 0.08 9.06
C ASN A 59 13.04 0.91 8.13
N ASP A 60 14.31 0.52 8.03
CA ASP A 60 15.25 1.12 7.07
C ASP A 60 15.23 0.37 5.74
N MET A 61 14.46 0.90 4.78
CA MET A 61 14.35 0.32 3.44
C MET A 61 15.68 0.34 2.69
N LYS A 62 16.50 1.38 2.86
CA LYS A 62 17.73 1.53 2.08
C LYS A 62 18.75 0.48 2.50
N GLU A 63 18.90 0.28 3.81
CA GLU A 63 19.81 -0.73 4.34
C GLU A 63 19.36 -2.14 3.96
N ALA A 64 18.06 -2.43 4.06
CA ALA A 64 17.53 -3.74 3.67
C ALA A 64 17.82 -4.07 2.19
N LEU A 65 17.66 -3.09 1.29
CA LEU A 65 17.98 -3.26 -0.13
C LEU A 65 19.47 -3.54 -0.35
N LEU A 66 20.36 -2.82 0.36
CA LEU A 66 21.80 -3.03 0.29
C LEU A 66 22.20 -4.43 0.78
N CYS A 67 21.69 -4.86 1.93
CA CYS A 67 21.97 -6.19 2.49
C CYS A 67 21.56 -7.32 1.52
N VAL A 68 20.40 -7.21 0.88
CA VAL A 68 19.95 -8.20 -0.11
C VAL A 68 20.83 -8.18 -1.37
N GLN A 69 21.27 -7.00 -1.81
CA GLN A 69 22.18 -6.86 -2.94
C GLN A 69 23.55 -7.49 -2.65
N GLU A 70 24.07 -7.35 -1.43
CA GLU A 70 25.35 -7.91 -0.99
C GLU A 70 25.31 -9.44 -0.85
N MET A 71 24.13 -10.01 -0.57
CA MET A 71 23.91 -11.46 -0.45
C MET A 71 24.25 -12.23 -1.74
N SER A 72 24.45 -11.53 -2.87
CA SER A 72 25.16 -11.93 -4.10
C SER A 72 25.01 -13.40 -4.55
N SER A 73 23.77 -13.90 -4.55
CA SER A 73 23.38 -15.19 -5.16
C SER A 73 22.01 -15.06 -5.86
N SER A 74 21.97 -14.43 -7.02
CA SER A 74 20.73 -14.15 -7.78
C SER A 74 19.84 -15.38 -8.03
N GLN A 75 20.43 -16.58 -8.12
CA GLN A 75 19.71 -17.83 -8.33
C GLN A 75 18.99 -18.39 -7.10
N LEU A 76 19.36 -17.93 -5.90
CA LEU A 76 18.83 -18.36 -4.61
C LEU A 76 17.94 -17.30 -3.94
N LEU A 77 17.65 -16.19 -4.63
CA LEU A 77 16.80 -15.13 -4.05
C LEU A 77 15.36 -15.57 -3.80
N PHE A 78 14.90 -16.66 -4.43
CA PHE A 78 13.63 -17.29 -4.08
C PHE A 78 13.58 -17.74 -2.60
N VAL A 79 14.72 -18.13 -2.03
CA VAL A 79 14.85 -18.51 -0.60
C VAL A 79 14.60 -17.29 0.28
N PHE A 80 15.14 -16.12 -0.09
CA PHE A 80 14.86 -14.87 0.63
C PHE A 80 13.37 -14.53 0.63
N VAL A 81 12.71 -14.71 -0.52
CA VAL A 81 11.27 -14.48 -0.65
C VAL A 81 10.49 -15.46 0.23
N ARG A 82 10.78 -16.77 0.15
CA ARG A 82 10.14 -17.80 0.97
C ARG A 82 10.32 -17.52 2.47
N SER A 83 11.58 -17.46 2.92
CA SER A 83 11.90 -17.29 4.34
C SER A 83 11.38 -15.97 4.90
N GLY A 84 11.40 -14.88 4.13
CA GLY A 84 10.88 -13.59 4.57
C GLY A 84 9.34 -13.57 4.69
N LEU A 85 8.64 -14.21 3.75
CA LEU A 85 7.19 -14.36 3.82
C LEU A 85 6.81 -15.24 5.02
N GLU A 86 7.44 -16.39 5.21
CA GLU A 86 7.22 -17.30 6.35
C GLU A 86 7.50 -16.61 7.70
N ALA A 87 8.65 -15.95 7.84
CA ALA A 87 9.07 -15.31 9.09
C ALA A 87 8.15 -14.15 9.52
N THR A 88 7.39 -13.56 8.59
CA THR A 88 6.50 -12.42 8.86
C THR A 88 5.02 -12.78 8.84
N LEU A 89 4.66 -13.97 8.37
CA LEU A 89 3.28 -14.39 8.11
C LEU A 89 2.38 -14.33 9.36
N GLU A 90 2.88 -14.85 10.47
CA GLU A 90 2.16 -14.92 11.75
C GLU A 90 2.48 -13.76 12.69
N ARG A 91 3.21 -12.74 12.20
CA ARG A 91 3.49 -11.52 12.97
C ARG A 91 2.33 -10.51 12.87
N SER A 92 2.60 -9.24 13.16
CA SER A 92 1.61 -8.17 13.04
C SER A 92 1.32 -7.81 11.58
N ALA A 93 0.16 -7.20 11.33
CA ALA A 93 -0.20 -6.66 10.00
C ALA A 93 0.87 -5.70 9.46
N VAL A 94 1.44 -4.86 10.33
CA VAL A 94 2.53 -3.94 9.98
C VAL A 94 3.79 -4.71 9.51
N ALA A 95 4.13 -5.84 10.13
CA ALA A 95 5.27 -6.65 9.71
C ALA A 95 5.04 -7.28 8.34
N ARG A 96 3.83 -7.77 8.08
CA ARG A 96 3.43 -8.33 6.77
C ARG A 96 3.45 -7.27 5.68
N GLU A 97 2.90 -6.09 5.94
CA GLU A 97 2.91 -4.96 5.02
C GLU A 97 4.35 -4.53 4.69
N ARG A 98 5.21 -4.38 5.71
CA ARG A 98 6.64 -4.08 5.52
C ARG A 98 7.30 -5.12 4.62
N MET A 99 7.09 -6.41 4.88
CA MET A 99 7.65 -7.47 4.05
C MET A 99 7.19 -7.35 2.58
N GLY A 100 5.90 -7.12 2.35
CA GLY A 100 5.37 -6.92 1.00
C GLY A 100 5.98 -5.71 0.30
N LEU A 101 6.16 -4.59 1.01
CA LEU A 101 6.80 -3.38 0.49
C LEU A 101 8.29 -3.60 0.17
N LEU A 102 9.01 -4.34 1.00
CA LEU A 102 10.41 -4.70 0.73
C LEU A 102 10.53 -5.54 -0.55
N LEU A 103 9.68 -6.55 -0.72
CA LEU A 103 9.66 -7.36 -1.94
C LEU A 103 9.32 -6.53 -3.17
N HIS A 104 8.34 -5.62 -3.07
CA HIS A 104 8.01 -4.68 -4.15
C HIS A 104 9.22 -3.81 -4.53
N GLN A 105 9.90 -3.21 -3.55
CA GLN A 105 11.08 -2.38 -3.81
C GLN A 105 12.26 -3.17 -4.40
N LEU A 106 12.47 -4.41 -3.96
CA LEU A 106 13.49 -5.29 -4.52
C LEU A 106 13.21 -5.63 -6.00
N VAL A 107 11.94 -5.86 -6.37
CA VAL A 107 11.55 -6.08 -7.77
C VAL A 107 11.68 -4.78 -8.58
N LEU A 108 11.20 -3.66 -8.04
CA LEU A 108 11.25 -2.34 -8.68
C LEU A 108 12.68 -1.92 -9.01
N THR A 109 13.63 -2.16 -8.09
CA THR A 109 15.05 -1.87 -8.26
C THR A 109 15.80 -2.93 -9.07
N SER A 110 15.11 -3.97 -9.56
CA SER A 110 15.68 -5.11 -10.27
C SER A 110 16.73 -5.91 -9.47
N THR A 111 16.79 -5.72 -8.15
CA THR A 111 17.62 -6.52 -7.24
C THR A 111 17.08 -7.95 -7.13
N LEU A 112 15.75 -8.09 -7.11
CA LEU A 112 15.04 -9.37 -7.12
C LEU A 112 14.40 -9.60 -8.50
N PRO A 113 14.91 -10.55 -9.30
CA PRO A 113 14.27 -10.92 -10.56
C PRO A 113 12.86 -11.48 -10.32
N THR A 114 11.90 -11.11 -11.18
CA THR A 114 10.50 -11.54 -11.09
C THR A 114 10.34 -13.06 -11.03
N GLN A 115 11.20 -13.82 -11.73
CA GLN A 115 11.18 -15.27 -11.71
C GLN A 115 11.53 -15.86 -10.33
N GLN A 116 12.43 -15.21 -9.60
CA GLN A 116 12.81 -15.61 -8.24
C GLN A 116 11.68 -15.30 -7.25
N TYR A 117 11.01 -14.16 -7.43
CA TYR A 117 9.81 -13.81 -6.68
C TYR A 117 8.68 -14.83 -6.89
N TYR A 118 8.37 -15.20 -8.13
CA TYR A 118 7.36 -16.22 -8.42
C TYR A 118 7.71 -17.58 -7.82
N LYS A 119 8.96 -18.00 -7.93
CA LYS A 119 9.41 -19.27 -7.36
C LYS A 119 9.22 -19.31 -5.84
N GLY A 120 9.67 -18.28 -5.11
CA GLY A 120 9.53 -18.22 -3.65
C GLY A 120 8.07 -18.19 -3.20
N LEU A 121 7.21 -17.46 -3.91
CA LEU A 121 5.76 -17.49 -3.65
C LEU A 121 5.14 -18.86 -3.91
N GLN A 122 5.50 -19.51 -5.02
CA GLN A 122 4.95 -20.82 -5.38
C GLN A 122 5.29 -21.88 -4.33
N GLU A 123 6.51 -21.88 -3.78
CA GLU A 123 6.90 -22.78 -2.69
C GLU A 123 5.98 -22.61 -1.46
N ILE A 124 5.60 -21.38 -1.11
CA ILE A 124 4.64 -21.15 -0.02
C ILE A 124 3.23 -21.58 -0.42
N MET A 125 2.79 -21.28 -1.65
CA MET A 125 1.46 -21.66 -2.12
C MET A 125 1.26 -23.18 -2.16
N GLU A 126 2.33 -23.96 -2.37
CA GLU A 126 2.27 -25.42 -2.34
C GLU A 126 1.89 -25.96 -0.96
N VAL A 127 2.35 -25.32 0.12
CA VAL A 127 2.08 -25.74 1.52
C VAL A 127 0.99 -24.92 2.23
N ALA A 128 0.52 -23.82 1.61
CA ALA A 128 -0.42 -22.88 2.24
C ALA A 128 -1.73 -23.51 2.72
N LYS A 129 -2.22 -24.56 2.04
CA LYS A 129 -3.41 -25.29 2.47
C LYS A 129 -3.18 -26.06 3.76
N ASP A 130 -2.02 -26.69 3.93
CA ASP A 130 -1.69 -27.39 5.16
C ASP A 130 -1.48 -26.38 6.30
N MET A 131 -0.81 -25.24 6.00
CA MET A 131 -0.68 -24.13 6.95
C MET A 131 -2.03 -23.56 7.40
N SER A 132 -3.06 -23.61 6.53
CA SER A 132 -4.40 -23.12 6.88
C SER A 132 -5.08 -23.90 8.02
N ILE A 133 -4.59 -25.10 8.32
CA ILE A 133 -5.06 -25.91 9.44
C ILE A 133 -4.67 -25.25 10.77
N ASP A 134 -3.43 -24.75 10.86
CA ASP A 134 -2.88 -24.14 12.07
C ASP A 134 -3.11 -22.61 12.09
N VAL A 135 -3.22 -21.98 10.92
CA VAL A 135 -3.38 -20.53 10.74
C VAL A 135 -4.67 -20.23 9.96
N PRO A 136 -5.82 -20.05 10.64
CA PRO A 136 -7.11 -19.86 9.97
C PRO A 136 -7.20 -18.67 9.01
N HIS A 137 -6.38 -17.62 9.24
CA HIS A 137 -6.36 -16.39 8.43
C HIS A 137 -5.19 -16.34 7.43
N ILE A 138 -4.57 -17.49 7.12
CA ILE A 138 -3.39 -17.57 6.26
C ILE A 138 -3.55 -16.86 4.91
N TRP A 139 -4.71 -17.00 4.26
CA TRP A 139 -4.98 -16.39 2.96
C TRP A 139 -5.04 -14.86 3.04
N GLN A 140 -5.55 -14.32 4.16
CA GLN A 140 -5.53 -12.89 4.44
C GLN A 140 -4.11 -12.38 4.65
N TYR A 141 -3.30 -13.13 5.40
CA TYR A 141 -1.93 -12.76 5.69
C TYR A 141 -1.06 -12.77 4.42
N LEU A 142 -1.20 -13.81 3.59
CA LEU A 142 -0.54 -13.89 2.28
C LEU A 142 -0.99 -12.75 1.36
N ALA A 143 -2.28 -12.42 1.35
CA ALA A 143 -2.77 -11.30 0.55
C ALA A 143 -2.20 -9.95 0.97
N GLU A 144 -2.05 -9.69 2.28
CA GLU A 144 -1.42 -8.48 2.81
C GLU A 144 0.04 -8.34 2.35
N GLN A 145 0.78 -9.46 2.24
CA GLN A 145 2.16 -9.46 1.76
C GLN A 145 2.27 -9.36 0.22
N ILE A 146 1.28 -9.89 -0.52
CA ILE A 146 1.29 -9.91 -1.99
C ILE A 146 0.77 -8.60 -2.58
N ALA A 147 -0.23 -7.97 -1.95
CA ALA A 147 -0.90 -6.77 -2.48
C ALA A 147 0.06 -5.62 -2.86
N PRO A 148 1.11 -5.30 -2.08
CA PRO A 148 2.07 -4.25 -2.46
C PRO A 148 2.77 -4.48 -3.80
N MET A 149 2.91 -5.73 -4.25
CA MET A 149 3.52 -6.06 -5.54
C MET A 149 2.72 -5.53 -6.74
N LEU A 150 1.45 -5.19 -6.53
CA LEU A 150 0.55 -4.63 -7.54
C LEU A 150 0.58 -3.10 -7.60
N HIS A 151 1.38 -2.46 -6.74
CA HIS A 151 1.61 -1.02 -6.81
C HIS A 151 2.39 -0.63 -8.09
N GLU A 152 2.43 0.68 -8.37
CA GLU A 152 3.14 1.22 -9.52
C GLU A 152 4.58 0.72 -9.61
N GLY A 153 5.01 0.33 -10.81
CA GLY A 153 6.33 -0.24 -11.07
C GLY A 153 6.53 -1.68 -10.57
N GLY A 154 5.53 -2.30 -9.97
CA GLY A 154 5.51 -3.72 -9.61
C GLY A 154 5.09 -4.64 -10.77
N ILE A 155 4.55 -5.81 -10.43
CA ILE A 155 4.12 -6.83 -11.39
C ILE A 155 2.66 -6.59 -11.80
N PRO A 156 2.30 -6.64 -13.10
CA PRO A 156 0.91 -6.52 -13.50
C PRO A 156 0.03 -7.65 -12.94
N MET A 157 -1.23 -7.32 -12.60
CA MET A 157 -2.16 -8.23 -11.93
C MET A 157 -2.37 -9.56 -12.66
N GLY A 158 -2.61 -9.53 -13.97
CA GLY A 158 -2.85 -10.74 -14.77
C GLY A 158 -1.70 -11.77 -14.67
N PRO A 159 -0.45 -11.39 -15.01
CA PRO A 159 0.72 -12.22 -14.81
C PRO A 159 0.90 -12.72 -13.37
N LEU A 160 0.77 -11.85 -12.37
CA LEU A 160 0.92 -12.23 -10.97
C LEU A 160 -0.11 -13.29 -10.57
N PHE A 161 -1.39 -13.04 -10.82
CA PHE A 161 -2.49 -13.95 -10.47
C PHE A 161 -2.35 -15.29 -11.17
N ARG A 162 -1.94 -15.29 -12.45
CA ARG A 162 -1.70 -16.51 -13.20
C ARG A 162 -0.57 -17.35 -12.59
N GLU A 163 0.51 -16.72 -12.12
CA GLU A 163 1.66 -17.45 -11.57
C GLU A 163 1.41 -17.97 -10.15
N ILE A 164 0.81 -17.17 -9.26
CA ILE A 164 0.59 -17.56 -7.85
C ILE A 164 -0.53 -18.60 -7.70
N THR A 165 -1.48 -18.66 -8.64
CA THR A 165 -2.59 -19.62 -8.57
C THR A 165 -2.25 -21.00 -9.12
N LYS A 166 -1.14 -21.18 -9.85
CA LYS A 166 -0.77 -22.49 -10.42
C LYS A 166 -0.77 -23.62 -9.37
N PRO A 167 -0.16 -23.45 -8.18
CA PRO A 167 -0.17 -24.50 -7.16
C PRO A 167 -1.53 -24.64 -6.47
N LEU A 168 -2.35 -23.58 -6.48
CA LEU A 168 -3.61 -23.49 -5.74
C LEU A 168 -4.82 -24.01 -6.53
N VAL A 169 -4.74 -24.05 -7.87
CA VAL A 169 -5.82 -24.55 -8.73
C VAL A 169 -6.15 -26.02 -8.41
N PRO A 170 -5.19 -26.96 -8.36
CA PRO A 170 -5.47 -28.34 -7.96
C PRO A 170 -6.02 -28.46 -6.52
N GLN A 171 -5.68 -27.50 -5.66
CA GLN A 171 -6.09 -27.49 -4.25
C GLN A 171 -7.49 -26.87 -4.03
N GLY A 172 -8.06 -26.22 -5.04
CA GLY A 172 -9.33 -25.48 -4.95
C GLY A 172 -9.26 -24.18 -4.15
N GLN A 173 -8.06 -23.64 -3.91
CA GLN A 173 -7.83 -22.46 -3.06
C GLN A 173 -7.49 -21.18 -3.84
N ALA A 174 -7.39 -21.28 -5.17
CA ALA A 174 -7.02 -20.14 -6.02
C ALA A 174 -7.99 -18.96 -5.85
N SER A 175 -9.30 -19.22 -5.87
CA SER A 175 -10.32 -18.17 -5.70
C SER A 175 -10.25 -17.51 -4.31
N VAL A 176 -9.97 -18.29 -3.26
CA VAL A 176 -9.88 -17.79 -1.88
C VAL A 176 -8.76 -16.76 -1.75
N LEU A 177 -7.56 -17.08 -2.25
CA LEU A 177 -6.44 -16.13 -2.24
C LEU A 177 -6.73 -14.91 -3.11
N LEU A 178 -7.25 -15.08 -4.33
CA LEU A 178 -7.50 -13.96 -5.24
C LEU A 178 -8.53 -12.99 -4.68
N VAL A 179 -9.63 -13.50 -4.11
CA VAL A 179 -10.65 -12.66 -3.45
C VAL A 179 -10.01 -11.86 -2.32
N GLN A 180 -9.13 -12.48 -1.55
CA GLN A 180 -8.49 -11.84 -0.42
C GLN A 180 -7.45 -10.80 -0.82
N ILE A 181 -6.73 -11.01 -1.93
CA ILE A 181 -5.86 -9.98 -2.54
C ILE A 181 -6.69 -8.82 -3.04
N LEU A 182 -7.77 -9.08 -3.79
CA LEU A 182 -8.67 -8.03 -4.28
C LEU A 182 -9.31 -7.27 -3.12
N LEU A 183 -9.72 -7.96 -2.06
CA LEU A 183 -10.25 -7.33 -0.85
C LEU A 183 -9.19 -6.44 -0.20
N ASN A 184 -7.94 -6.89 -0.07
CA ASN A 184 -6.85 -6.07 0.46
C ASN A 184 -6.56 -4.85 -0.42
N LEU A 185 -6.59 -4.98 -1.74
CA LEU A 185 -6.44 -3.83 -2.64
C LEU A 185 -7.62 -2.87 -2.51
N CYS A 186 -8.84 -3.38 -2.45
CA CYS A 186 -10.03 -2.58 -2.20
C CYS A 186 -9.94 -1.89 -0.83
N GLN A 187 -9.47 -2.59 0.20
CA GLN A 187 -9.25 -2.03 1.54
C GLN A 187 -8.11 -1.03 1.58
N ALA A 188 -7.01 -1.21 0.86
CA ALA A 188 -5.94 -0.22 0.76
C ALA A 188 -6.41 1.03 0.00
N MET A 189 -7.26 0.83 -1.01
CA MET A 189 -8.00 1.89 -1.68
C MET A 189 -9.05 2.49 -0.74
N SER A 190 -9.59 1.71 0.20
CA SER A 190 -10.58 2.16 1.20
C SER A 190 -9.98 2.84 2.44
N HIS A 191 -8.78 2.48 2.86
CA HIS A 191 -8.00 3.18 3.89
C HIS A 191 -7.36 4.45 3.31
N LYS A 192 -7.23 4.53 1.97
CA LYS A 192 -7.06 5.80 1.23
C LYS A 192 -8.38 6.48 0.84
N LYS A 193 -9.55 5.85 1.00
CA LYS A 193 -10.91 6.36 0.72
C LYS A 193 -12.01 5.51 1.37
N ASN A 194 -12.51 5.83 2.56
CA ASN A 194 -13.55 5.01 3.24
C ASN A 194 -14.66 4.48 2.30
N VAL A 195 -14.68 3.17 2.00
CA VAL A 195 -15.82 2.50 1.36
C VAL A 195 -16.00 1.09 1.93
N GLU A 196 -17.16 0.86 2.55
CA GLU A 196 -17.70 -0.44 2.94
C GLU A 196 -18.11 -1.28 1.71
N PHE A 197 -17.81 -2.57 1.75
CA PHE A 197 -18.16 -3.53 0.70
C PHE A 197 -19.53 -4.16 1.01
N THR A 198 -20.54 -3.88 0.19
CA THR A 198 -21.76 -4.71 0.12
C THR A 198 -21.74 -5.46 -1.21
N LEU A 199 -21.97 -6.77 -1.14
CA LEU A 199 -22.07 -7.64 -2.32
C LEU A 199 -23.23 -7.17 -3.20
N GLY A 200 -22.91 -6.51 -4.31
CA GLY A 200 -23.85 -6.14 -5.37
C GLY A 200 -23.80 -7.16 -6.50
N GLN A 201 -24.96 -7.73 -6.81
CA GLN A 201 -25.22 -8.55 -7.98
C GLN A 201 -24.85 -7.80 -9.28
N GLU A 202 -24.34 -8.57 -10.24
CA GLU A 202 -24.08 -8.14 -11.61
C GLU A 202 -25.36 -7.60 -12.28
N SER A 203 -25.22 -6.53 -13.06
CA SER A 203 -26.10 -6.23 -14.20
C SER A 203 -25.33 -5.38 -15.21
N GLU A 204 -25.41 -5.83 -16.45
CA GLU A 204 -24.61 -5.43 -17.61
C GLU A 204 -24.90 -4.03 -18.17
N THR A 205 -23.89 -3.48 -18.85
CA THR A 205 -23.88 -2.53 -20.00
C THR A 205 -25.11 -1.68 -20.32
N GLY A 206 -24.91 -0.35 -20.46
CA GLY A 206 -25.81 0.48 -21.28
C GLY A 206 -25.69 2.00 -21.10
N GLN A 207 -25.41 2.69 -22.19
CA GLN A 207 -25.32 4.14 -22.42
C GLN A 207 -26.35 5.04 -21.69
N GLY A 208 -25.86 6.20 -21.21
CA GLY A 208 -26.53 7.49 -21.43
C GLY A 208 -27.81 7.83 -20.64
N GLY A 209 -27.99 7.29 -19.43
CA GLY A 209 -28.98 7.78 -18.47
C GLY A 209 -28.31 8.30 -17.21
N LYS A 210 -28.83 9.38 -16.60
CA LYS A 210 -28.40 9.83 -15.27
C LYS A 210 -28.49 8.65 -14.31
N MET A 211 -27.33 8.09 -13.96
CA MET A 211 -27.24 6.90 -13.11
C MET A 211 -27.12 7.39 -11.68
N ALA A 212 -27.90 6.84 -10.77
CA ALA A 212 -27.81 7.19 -9.35
C ALA A 212 -26.45 6.70 -8.81
N LEU A 213 -25.47 7.60 -8.75
CA LEU A 213 -24.12 7.31 -8.25
C LEU A 213 -24.13 7.10 -6.73
N SER A 214 -23.48 6.06 -6.24
CA SER A 214 -23.29 5.87 -4.81
C SER A 214 -22.41 6.99 -4.19
N PRO A 215 -22.53 7.29 -2.88
CA PRO A 215 -21.69 8.30 -2.20
C PRO A 215 -20.19 8.11 -2.39
N ALA A 216 -19.75 6.86 -2.54
CA ALA A 216 -18.37 6.49 -2.79
C ALA A 216 -17.93 6.86 -4.21
N GLU A 217 -18.75 6.55 -5.23
CA GLU A 217 -18.50 6.94 -6.62
C GLU A 217 -18.50 8.46 -6.77
N LEU A 218 -19.42 9.17 -6.09
CA LEU A 218 -19.44 10.63 -6.04
C LEU A 218 -18.09 11.19 -5.57
N SER A 219 -17.61 10.72 -4.42
CA SER A 219 -16.33 11.13 -3.84
C SER A 219 -15.14 10.76 -4.73
N GLN A 220 -15.23 9.62 -5.43
CA GLN A 220 -14.18 9.19 -6.34
C GLN A 220 -14.07 10.09 -7.57
N HIS A 221 -15.19 10.40 -8.21
CA HIS A 221 -15.23 11.24 -9.41
C HIS A 221 -14.91 12.70 -9.10
N LEU A 222 -15.52 13.27 -8.04
CA LEU A 222 -15.21 14.63 -7.60
C LEU A 222 -13.72 14.78 -7.22
N GLY A 223 -13.17 13.81 -6.49
CA GLY A 223 -11.74 13.79 -6.16
C GLY A 223 -10.82 13.69 -7.38
N ARG A 224 -11.22 12.96 -8.44
CA ARG A 224 -10.47 12.92 -9.70
C ARG A 224 -10.49 14.26 -10.43
N LEU A 225 -11.66 14.88 -10.55
CA LEU A 225 -11.80 16.20 -11.19
C LEU A 225 -10.94 17.26 -10.49
N LEU A 226 -10.95 17.28 -9.17
CA LEU A 226 -10.15 18.22 -8.38
C LEU A 226 -8.65 17.94 -8.45
N LYS A 227 -8.24 16.66 -8.48
CA LYS A 227 -6.83 16.28 -8.68
C LYS A 227 -6.30 16.67 -10.06
N ASP A 228 -7.14 16.57 -11.09
CA ASP A 228 -6.81 16.97 -12.47
C ASP A 228 -6.80 18.50 -12.66
N LYS A 229 -6.95 19.28 -11.58
CA LYS A 229 -7.08 20.75 -11.60
C LYS A 229 -8.19 21.20 -12.56
N ALA A 230 -9.30 20.46 -12.60
CA ALA A 230 -10.47 20.87 -13.35
C ALA A 230 -10.90 22.27 -12.89
N ASP A 231 -11.26 23.11 -13.86
CA ASP A 231 -11.81 24.42 -13.57
C ASP A 231 -13.23 24.30 -13.00
N LYS A 232 -13.68 25.36 -12.32
CA LYS A 232 -15.01 25.43 -11.70
C LYS A 232 -16.13 25.03 -12.66
N GLN A 233 -16.03 25.40 -13.94
CA GLN A 233 -17.07 25.14 -14.93
C GLN A 233 -17.15 23.65 -15.24
N ARG A 234 -16.02 22.97 -15.42
CA ARG A 234 -15.98 21.53 -15.65
C ARG A 234 -16.53 20.72 -14.48
N ILE A 235 -16.35 21.20 -13.23
CA ILE A 235 -16.95 20.56 -12.05
C ILE A 235 -18.48 20.71 -12.08
N LEU A 236 -18.99 21.89 -12.39
CA LEU A 236 -20.43 22.15 -12.51
C LEU A 236 -21.06 21.34 -13.65
N ASP A 237 -20.45 21.35 -14.84
CA ASP A 237 -20.93 20.63 -16.01
C ASP A 237 -20.97 19.13 -15.74
N TRP A 238 -19.96 18.59 -15.04
CA TRP A 238 -19.96 17.18 -14.66
C TRP A 238 -21.08 16.86 -13.66
N VAL A 239 -21.27 17.68 -12.63
CA VAL A 239 -22.35 17.47 -11.65
C VAL A 239 -23.71 17.47 -12.36
N GLU A 240 -23.98 18.47 -13.21
CA GLU A 240 -25.25 18.61 -13.92
C GLU A 240 -25.53 17.47 -14.91
N ALA A 241 -24.47 16.95 -15.55
CA ALA A 241 -24.55 15.86 -16.50
C ALA A 241 -24.72 14.48 -15.84
N ASN A 242 -24.13 14.27 -14.65
CA ASN A 242 -24.04 12.94 -14.05
C ASN A 242 -24.99 12.73 -12.86
N LEU A 243 -25.46 13.80 -12.22
CA LEU A 243 -26.35 13.72 -11.05
C LEU A 243 -27.78 14.12 -11.39
N ASP A 244 -28.73 13.50 -10.71
CA ASP A 244 -30.11 13.97 -10.66
C ASP A 244 -30.32 15.01 -9.54
N GLU A 245 -31.48 15.67 -9.52
CA GLU A 245 -31.79 16.72 -8.53
C GLU A 245 -31.83 16.18 -7.09
N GLN A 246 -32.22 14.92 -6.89
CA GLN A 246 -32.25 14.30 -5.57
C GLN A 246 -30.83 14.09 -5.02
N GLN A 247 -29.91 13.62 -5.86
CA GLN A 247 -28.51 13.42 -5.51
C GLN A 247 -27.79 14.74 -5.26
N MET A 248 -28.02 15.76 -6.09
CA MET A 248 -27.46 17.12 -5.87
C MET A 248 -27.96 17.75 -4.57
N SER A 249 -29.17 17.38 -4.13
CA SER A 249 -29.75 17.87 -2.87
C SER A 249 -29.39 17.03 -1.65
N SER A 250 -28.73 15.88 -1.86
CA SER A 250 -28.44 14.92 -0.78
C SER A 250 -27.30 15.40 0.13
N ASN A 251 -27.40 15.07 1.42
CA ASN A 251 -26.32 15.34 2.38
C ASN A 251 -25.04 14.58 2.02
N ALA A 252 -25.17 13.38 1.44
CA ALA A 252 -24.03 12.59 0.99
C ALA A 252 -23.20 13.33 -0.07
N PHE A 253 -23.86 13.97 -1.04
CA PHE A 253 -23.19 14.79 -2.05
C PHE A 253 -22.49 16.00 -1.43
N VAL A 254 -23.16 16.73 -0.52
CA VAL A 254 -22.57 17.89 0.17
C VAL A 254 -21.32 17.50 0.94
N ARG A 255 -21.37 16.39 1.70
CA ARG A 255 -20.21 15.88 2.44
C ARG A 255 -19.08 15.46 1.51
N ALA A 256 -19.39 14.74 0.43
CA ALA A 256 -18.40 14.32 -0.57
C ALA A 256 -17.72 15.51 -1.24
N LEU A 257 -18.50 16.51 -1.67
CA LEU A 257 -17.99 17.73 -2.29
C LEU A 257 -17.07 18.49 -1.33
N MET A 258 -17.53 18.71 -0.09
CA MET A 258 -16.74 19.39 0.93
C MET A 258 -15.41 18.68 1.21
N THR A 259 -15.45 17.37 1.46
CA THR A 259 -14.25 16.57 1.71
C THR A 259 -13.26 16.66 0.55
N CYS A 260 -13.72 16.54 -0.70
CA CYS A 260 -12.82 16.58 -1.85
C CYS A 260 -12.20 17.97 -2.05
N VAL A 261 -12.98 19.04 -1.87
CA VAL A 261 -12.46 20.42 -2.00
C VAL A 261 -11.42 20.68 -0.92
N CYS A 262 -11.72 20.36 0.34
CA CYS A 262 -10.77 20.54 1.43
C CYS A 262 -9.52 19.70 1.24
N GLN A 263 -9.63 18.41 0.87
CA GLN A 263 -8.47 17.57 0.56
C GLN A 263 -7.59 18.17 -0.56
N SER A 264 -8.21 18.73 -1.60
CA SER A 264 -7.46 19.37 -2.70
C SER A 264 -6.72 20.64 -2.27
N ALA A 265 -7.16 21.29 -1.19
CA ALA A 265 -6.56 22.50 -0.66
C ALA A 265 -5.48 22.23 0.40
N ILE A 266 -5.23 20.97 0.80
CA ILE A 266 -4.20 20.64 1.78
C ILE A 266 -2.83 20.58 1.11
N VAL A 267 -1.89 21.36 1.64
CA VAL A 267 -0.47 21.26 1.32
C VAL A 267 0.19 20.41 2.41
N TYR A 268 0.63 19.20 2.02
CA TYR A 268 1.27 18.21 2.89
C TYR A 268 2.74 18.58 3.21
N ASP A 269 2.91 19.71 3.91
CA ASP A 269 4.17 20.18 4.50
C ASP A 269 4.21 19.83 6.01
N ASN A 270 5.34 20.03 6.70
CA ASN A 270 5.42 19.89 8.16
C ASN A 270 5.64 21.27 8.82
N PRO A 271 4.60 21.92 9.38
CA PRO A 271 3.21 21.48 9.53
C PRO A 271 2.35 21.67 8.27
N HIS A 272 1.25 20.91 8.17
CA HIS A 272 0.29 21.00 7.07
C HIS A 272 -0.34 22.40 6.98
N LYS A 273 -0.62 22.86 5.76
CA LYS A 273 -1.18 24.20 5.48
C LYS A 273 -2.38 24.10 4.54
N VAL A 274 -3.22 25.14 4.56
CA VAL A 274 -4.35 25.31 3.63
C VAL A 274 -3.95 26.28 2.52
N GLU A 275 -4.12 25.87 1.27
CA GLU A 275 -3.99 26.75 0.11
C GLU A 275 -5.30 27.52 -0.10
N ALA A 276 -5.45 28.67 0.56
CA ALA A 276 -6.67 29.48 0.54
C ALA A 276 -7.16 29.85 -0.88
N LYS A 277 -6.24 30.05 -1.83
CA LYS A 277 -6.58 30.31 -3.24
C LYS A 277 -7.38 29.18 -3.89
N GLN A 278 -7.13 27.93 -3.49
CA GLN A 278 -7.85 26.77 -3.99
C GLN A 278 -9.29 26.76 -3.45
N ILE A 279 -9.49 27.15 -2.19
CA ILE A 279 -10.82 27.30 -1.59
C ILE A 279 -11.58 28.43 -2.27
N GLY A 280 -11.00 29.63 -2.38
CA GLY A 280 -11.65 30.77 -3.06
C GLY A 280 -11.97 30.49 -4.53
N GLY A 281 -11.10 29.75 -5.24
CA GLY A 281 -11.37 29.30 -6.61
C GLY A 281 -12.59 28.39 -6.75
N LEU A 282 -12.98 27.69 -5.69
CA LEU A 282 -14.08 26.72 -5.63
C LEU A 282 -15.24 27.19 -4.74
N ALA A 283 -15.14 28.35 -4.07
CA ALA A 283 -16.14 28.89 -3.16
C ALA A 283 -17.50 29.01 -3.85
N THR A 284 -17.53 29.55 -5.07
CA THR A 284 -18.76 29.66 -5.86
C THR A 284 -19.45 28.32 -6.16
N VAL A 285 -18.67 27.23 -6.28
CA VAL A 285 -19.22 25.88 -6.47
C VAL A 285 -19.81 25.38 -5.15
N LEU A 286 -19.11 25.57 -4.04
CA LEU A 286 -19.61 25.21 -2.71
C LEU A 286 -20.90 25.98 -2.39
N GLN A 287 -20.91 27.30 -2.55
CA GLN A 287 -22.08 28.16 -2.32
C GLN A 287 -23.30 27.74 -3.12
N LYS A 288 -23.13 27.27 -4.37
CA LYS A 288 -24.23 26.78 -5.20
C LYS A 288 -24.96 25.60 -4.55
N TYR A 289 -24.23 24.69 -3.89
CA TYR A 289 -24.78 23.47 -3.34
C TYR A 289 -25.06 23.53 -1.84
N LEU A 290 -24.32 24.34 -1.07
CA LEU A 290 -24.51 24.65 0.35
C LEU A 290 -25.51 25.79 0.52
N ASN A 291 -26.66 25.66 -0.12
CA ASN A 291 -27.68 26.73 -0.18
C ASN A 291 -28.58 26.84 1.07
N THR A 292 -28.32 26.04 2.10
CA THR A 292 -29.11 26.04 3.34
C THR A 292 -28.19 25.80 4.52
N GLU A 293 -28.58 26.34 5.67
CA GLU A 293 -27.82 26.21 6.92
C GLU A 293 -27.61 24.73 7.31
N GLN A 294 -28.58 23.86 7.02
CA GLN A 294 -28.44 22.42 7.27
C GLN A 294 -27.34 21.78 6.42
N LYS A 295 -27.16 22.23 5.17
CA LYS A 295 -26.09 21.73 4.29
C LYS A 295 -24.72 22.29 4.69
N GLU A 296 -24.66 23.55 5.10
CA GLU A 296 -23.46 24.14 5.69
C GLU A 296 -23.01 23.34 6.94
N LEU A 297 -23.95 22.97 7.80
CA LEU A 297 -23.68 22.11 8.95
C LEU A 297 -23.16 20.72 8.55
N GLN A 298 -23.74 20.10 7.50
CA GLN A 298 -23.23 18.84 6.96
C GLN A 298 -21.81 18.96 6.40
N ALA A 299 -21.48 20.10 5.78
CA ALA A 299 -20.13 20.38 5.31
C ALA A 299 -19.13 20.50 6.48
N LEU A 300 -19.51 21.16 7.58
CA LEU A 300 -18.68 21.22 8.78
C LEU A 300 -18.45 19.84 9.43
N TYR A 301 -19.44 18.95 9.42
CA TYR A 301 -19.25 17.57 9.86
C TYR A 301 -18.31 16.77 8.95
N ALA A 302 -18.42 16.95 7.63
CA ALA A 302 -17.49 16.34 6.68
C ALA A 302 -16.04 16.81 6.91
N LEU A 303 -15.86 18.11 7.15
CA LEU A 303 -14.55 18.69 7.47
C LEU A 303 -14.01 18.14 8.80
N GLN A 304 -14.83 18.01 9.83
CA GLN A 304 -14.43 17.39 11.10
C GLN A 304 -13.98 15.94 10.90
N ALA A 305 -14.73 15.15 10.13
CA ALA A 305 -14.36 13.77 9.82
C ALA A 305 -13.02 13.70 9.08
N LEU A 306 -12.78 14.61 8.12
CA LEU A 306 -11.49 14.72 7.44
C LEU A 306 -10.34 15.04 8.41
N MET A 307 -10.55 15.92 9.40
CA MET A 307 -9.53 16.19 10.41
C MET A 307 -9.21 14.96 11.27
N VAL A 308 -10.21 14.12 11.56
CA VAL A 308 -10.00 12.85 12.28
C VAL A 308 -9.15 11.89 11.45
N GLU A 309 -9.43 11.77 10.14
CA GLU A 309 -8.65 10.93 9.22
C GLU A 309 -7.18 11.37 9.12
N LEU A 310 -6.90 12.67 9.29
CA LEU A 310 -5.55 13.23 9.28
C LEU A 310 -4.85 13.22 10.65
N GLU A 311 -5.41 12.51 11.63
CA GLU A 311 -4.90 12.46 13.01
C GLU A 311 -4.88 13.83 13.71
N GLN A 312 -5.80 14.72 13.34
CA GLN A 312 -6.03 16.03 13.97
C GLN A 312 -4.79 16.94 14.03
N PRO A 313 -4.25 17.32 12.86
CA PRO A 313 -3.06 18.16 12.79
C PRO A 313 -3.32 19.54 13.40
N ALA A 314 -2.33 20.07 14.12
CA ALA A 314 -2.43 21.36 14.80
C ALA A 314 -2.75 22.49 13.81
N ASN A 315 -3.66 23.39 14.20
CA ASN A 315 -4.07 24.58 13.46
C ASN A 315 -4.73 24.37 12.09
N LEU A 316 -4.79 23.15 11.54
CA LEU A 316 -5.35 22.92 10.21
C LEU A 316 -6.85 23.21 10.13
N LEU A 317 -7.62 22.70 11.10
CA LEU A 317 -9.07 22.96 11.17
C LEU A 317 -9.37 24.46 11.29
N ARG A 318 -8.56 25.18 12.09
CA ARG A 318 -8.68 26.62 12.26
C ARG A 318 -8.49 27.36 10.93
N MET A 319 -7.44 27.03 10.18
CA MET A 319 -7.20 27.61 8.86
C MET A 319 -8.34 27.35 7.87
N PHE A 320 -8.98 26.19 7.93
CA PHE A 320 -10.19 25.93 7.13
C PHE A 320 -11.38 26.78 7.58
N PHE A 321 -11.62 26.92 8.88
CA PHE A 321 -12.72 27.75 9.39
C PHE A 321 -12.58 29.21 8.95
N ASP A 322 -11.37 29.79 9.10
CA ASP A 322 -11.08 31.15 8.65
C ASP A 322 -11.36 31.29 7.13
N ALA A 323 -10.81 30.39 6.31
CA ALA A 323 -10.98 30.47 4.85
C ALA A 323 -12.43 30.25 4.37
N LEU A 324 -13.21 29.41 5.06
CA LEU A 324 -14.61 29.16 4.70
C LEU A 324 -15.54 30.28 5.13
N TYR A 325 -15.21 30.96 6.23
CA TYR A 325 -15.91 32.15 6.69
C TYR A 325 -15.60 33.35 5.77
N ASP A 326 -14.31 33.61 5.49
CA ASP A 326 -13.87 34.73 4.66
C ASP A 326 -14.42 34.68 3.21
N GLU A 327 -14.64 33.48 2.68
CA GLU A 327 -15.18 33.25 1.33
C GLU A 327 -16.71 33.13 1.31
N ASP A 328 -17.41 33.46 2.40
CA ASP A 328 -18.88 33.35 2.55
C ASP A 328 -19.42 31.96 2.16
N VAL A 329 -18.68 30.89 2.47
CA VAL A 329 -19.10 29.51 2.17
C VAL A 329 -19.93 28.93 3.31
N ILE A 330 -19.55 29.24 4.55
CA ILE A 330 -20.23 28.81 5.77
C ILE A 330 -20.51 30.05 6.61
N LYS A 331 -21.77 30.21 7.01
CA LYS A 331 -22.20 31.33 7.82
C LYS A 331 -21.97 31.07 9.30
N GLU A 332 -22.01 32.15 10.06
CA GLU A 332 -21.89 32.17 11.50
C GLU A 332 -22.84 31.19 12.19
N GLU A 333 -24.11 31.17 11.82
CA GLU A 333 -25.12 30.34 12.47
C GLU A 333 -24.81 28.84 12.34
N ALA A 334 -24.24 28.44 11.19
CA ALA A 334 -23.82 27.06 10.96
C ALA A 334 -22.62 26.67 11.83
N PHE A 335 -21.65 27.58 12.03
CA PHE A 335 -20.54 27.36 12.96
C PHE A 335 -21.04 27.22 14.39
N GLU A 336 -21.97 28.06 14.84
CA GLU A 336 -22.55 27.97 16.18
C GLU A 336 -23.34 26.67 16.39
N LYS A 337 -24.16 26.28 15.42
CA LYS A 337 -24.89 25.01 15.46
C LYS A 337 -23.95 23.81 15.46
N TRP A 338 -22.88 23.85 14.67
CA TRP A 338 -21.84 22.83 14.74
C TRP A 338 -21.23 22.81 16.14
N GLY A 339 -20.84 23.95 16.70
CA GLY A 339 -20.20 24.07 18.01
C GLY A 339 -21.05 23.54 19.16
N SER A 340 -22.37 23.76 19.11
CA SER A 340 -23.34 23.35 20.13
C SER A 340 -23.98 21.97 19.88
N SER A 341 -23.72 21.34 18.72
CA SER A 341 -24.31 20.06 18.34
C SER A 341 -23.93 18.92 19.29
N LYS A 342 -24.95 18.14 19.66
CA LYS A 342 -24.85 16.93 20.50
C LYS A 342 -25.27 15.66 19.76
N ASP A 343 -25.28 15.71 18.42
CA ASP A 343 -25.64 14.54 17.61
C ASP A 343 -24.67 13.37 17.91
N PRO A 344 -25.15 12.22 18.42
CA PRO A 344 -24.31 11.07 18.72
C PRO A 344 -23.47 10.58 17.53
N ALA A 345 -23.98 10.71 16.31
CA ALA A 345 -23.28 10.26 15.10
C ALA A 345 -22.06 11.14 14.75
N GLU A 346 -22.02 12.38 15.24
CA GLU A 346 -21.02 13.39 14.86
C GLU A 346 -20.07 13.75 16.03
N GLN A 347 -20.03 12.92 17.08
CA GLN A 347 -19.17 13.16 18.26
C GLN A 347 -17.71 12.73 18.05
N GLN A 348 -17.41 11.92 17.03
CA GLN A 348 -16.05 11.43 16.79
C GLN A 348 -15.11 12.60 16.48
N GLY A 349 -14.04 12.74 17.28
CA GLY A 349 -13.07 13.83 17.14
C GLY A 349 -13.56 15.22 17.53
N LYS A 350 -14.85 15.38 17.89
CA LYS A 350 -15.49 16.66 18.18
C LYS A 350 -14.77 17.45 19.28
N GLY A 351 -14.42 16.78 20.37
CA GLY A 351 -13.79 17.44 21.53
C GLY A 351 -12.43 18.06 21.21
N VAL A 352 -11.61 17.39 20.38
CA VAL A 352 -10.32 17.94 19.96
C VAL A 352 -10.50 19.01 18.91
N ALA A 353 -11.41 18.80 17.95
CA ALA A 353 -11.79 19.80 16.97
C ALA A 353 -12.22 21.11 17.65
N LEU A 354 -13.17 21.07 18.60
CA LEU A 354 -13.61 22.22 19.39
C LEU A 354 -12.46 22.94 20.08
N LYS A 355 -11.57 22.19 20.74
CA LYS A 355 -10.38 22.79 21.39
C LYS A 355 -9.53 23.56 20.39
N SER A 356 -9.29 22.99 19.20
CA SER A 356 -8.45 23.61 18.17
C SER A 356 -9.02 24.90 17.57
N VAL A 357 -10.35 25.08 17.59
CA VAL A 357 -11.02 26.27 17.05
C VAL A 357 -11.62 27.18 18.13
N THR A 358 -11.25 26.98 19.40
CA THR A 358 -11.76 27.81 20.52
C THR A 358 -11.56 29.31 20.26
N THR A 359 -10.38 29.68 19.75
CA THR A 359 -10.03 31.06 19.43
C THR A 359 -10.85 31.65 18.28
N PHE A 360 -11.34 30.82 17.35
CA PHE A 360 -12.25 31.25 16.29
C PHE A 360 -13.60 31.62 16.87
N PHE A 361 -14.18 30.78 17.73
CA PHE A 361 -15.46 31.06 18.39
C PHE A 361 -15.40 32.23 19.37
N THR A 362 -14.26 32.47 20.03
CA THR A 362 -14.05 33.67 20.84
C THR A 362 -14.13 34.92 19.97
N TRP A 363 -13.39 34.93 18.86
CA TRP A 363 -13.39 36.05 17.92
C TRP A 363 -14.78 36.29 17.31
N LEU A 364 -15.48 35.23 16.89
CA LEU A 364 -16.81 35.29 16.29
C LEU A 364 -17.80 36.02 17.22
N ARG A 365 -17.82 35.67 18.50
CA ARG A 365 -18.67 36.33 19.51
C ARG A 365 -18.27 37.77 19.82
N GLU A 366 -16.98 38.08 19.78
CA GLU A 366 -16.48 39.45 20.02
C GLU A 366 -16.88 40.38 18.87
N ALA A 367 -16.81 39.90 17.63
CA ALA A 367 -17.22 40.64 16.44
C ALA A 367 -18.73 40.96 16.46
N ASP A 368 -19.56 40.01 16.90
CA ASP A 368 -21.01 40.20 17.08
C ASP A 368 -21.34 41.35 18.04
N ILE A 369 -20.69 41.37 19.21
CA ILE A 369 -20.92 42.37 20.25
C ILE A 369 -20.52 43.78 19.78
N GLU A 370 -19.48 43.91 18.96
CA GLU A 370 -19.06 45.20 18.39
C GLU A 370 -20.02 45.69 17.29
N SER A 371 -20.63 44.77 16.53
CA SER A 371 -21.59 45.09 15.48
C SER A 371 -22.96 45.54 16.00
N ASP A 372 -23.44 44.94 17.11
CA ASP A 372 -24.71 45.29 17.76
C ASP A 372 -24.65 46.62 18.53
N ASN A 373 -23.44 47.09 18.85
CA ASN A 373 -23.20 48.27 19.66
C ASN A 373 -22.75 49.51 18.83
N SER A 374 -22.77 49.38 17.50
CA SER A 374 -22.45 50.41 16.49
C SER A 374 -23.69 50.77 15.69
#